data_AF-A0A352TA73-F1
#
_entry.id   AF-A0A352TA73-F1
#
_cell.length_a   1.000
_cell.length_b   1.000
_cell.length_c   1.000
_cell.angle_alpha   90.00
_cell.angle_beta   90.00
_cell.angle_gamma   90.00
#
_symmetry.space_group_name_H-M   'P 1'
#
loop_
_entity.id
_entity.type
_entity.pdbx_description
1 polymer ?
#
loop_
_entity_poly.entity_id
_entity_poly.type
_entity_poly.pdbx_seq_one_letter_code
_entity_poly.pdbx_strand_id
1 'polypeptide(L)'
;MSMRNKILLLLLILLCASACKHETNHYIGTKSPSEKKDVGDIVFSDGSATPYTKELTLTDDQKKEVLAVIFYTGRACSNKNKKRTLGVGLHFLPQRCAWSLSSANGAKLCVDSIVCTAKRKGKRITFKGDVDGSDNFVQLAFFLRDSDACSGDDTSLSALYPAFDYAQKYEAFSFSEGWYLPSIAELYELFAHKSSVEDALLLCGGTSFADKWFWSSSQCSSSRLNAYDLNFIAGDWNENNKFYEEYVCVIREF
;
A
#
# COMPACT_ATOMS: atom_id res chain seq x y z
N MET A 1 -4.18 -70.93 -3.25
CA MET A 1 -4.89 -69.71 -2.82
C MET A 1 -5.66 -69.13 -4.00
N SER A 2 -6.99 -69.18 -3.93
CA SER A 2 -7.92 -68.86 -5.03
C SER A 2 -7.98 -67.36 -5.32
N MET A 3 -8.15 -67.00 -6.60
CA MET A 3 -8.33 -65.65 -7.14
C MET A 3 -9.41 -64.83 -6.39
N ARG A 4 -10.38 -65.51 -5.75
CA ARG A 4 -11.41 -64.88 -4.91
C ARG A 4 -10.85 -64.13 -3.69
N ASN A 5 -9.72 -64.55 -3.12
CA ASN A 5 -9.13 -63.87 -1.96
C ASN A 5 -8.33 -62.60 -2.32
N LYS A 6 -7.93 -62.44 -3.59
CA LYS A 6 -7.26 -61.22 -4.06
C LYS A 6 -8.25 -60.10 -4.40
N ILE A 7 -9.48 -60.45 -4.81
CA ILE A 7 -10.53 -59.48 -5.14
C ILE A 7 -11.14 -58.87 -3.87
N LEU A 8 -11.30 -59.66 -2.79
CA LEU A 8 -11.83 -59.14 -1.52
C LEU A 8 -10.85 -58.19 -0.80
N LEU A 9 -9.54 -58.39 -0.98
CA LEU A 9 -8.52 -57.49 -0.43
C LEU A 9 -8.37 -56.18 -1.21
N LEU A 10 -8.64 -56.19 -2.53
CA LEU A 10 -8.72 -54.96 -3.32
C LEU A 10 -9.99 -54.14 -3.03
N LEU A 11 -11.11 -54.80 -2.71
CA LEU A 11 -12.36 -54.13 -2.34
C LEU A 11 -12.31 -53.48 -0.95
N LEU A 12 -11.51 -54.02 0.00
CA LEU A 12 -11.30 -53.35 1.30
C LEU A 12 -10.33 -52.16 1.22
N ILE A 13 -9.41 -52.14 0.25
CA ILE A 13 -8.47 -51.01 0.06
C ILE A 13 -9.15 -49.85 -0.69
N LEU A 14 -10.17 -50.11 -1.51
CA LEU A 14 -10.97 -49.05 -2.15
C LEU A 14 -11.97 -48.34 -1.21
N LEU A 15 -12.24 -48.87 -0.01
CA LEU A 15 -13.09 -48.22 1.00
C LEU A 15 -12.32 -47.31 1.98
N CYS A 16 -10.99 -47.29 1.90
CA CYS A 16 -10.14 -46.32 2.60
C CYS A 16 -9.58 -45.22 1.68
N ALA A 17 -10.10 -45.10 0.45
CA ALA A 17 -9.85 -43.93 -0.38
C ALA A 17 -10.65 -42.74 0.18
N SER A 18 -10.03 -42.07 1.15
CA SER A 18 -10.09 -40.63 1.31
C SER A 18 -11.51 -40.03 1.36
N ALA A 19 -12.21 -40.25 2.47
CA ALA A 19 -12.94 -39.14 3.06
C ALA A 19 -11.93 -38.21 3.75
N CYS A 20 -10.96 -37.69 3.00
CA CYS A 20 -10.31 -36.45 3.38
C CYS A 20 -11.42 -35.43 3.27
N LYS A 21 -12.05 -35.11 4.41
CA LYS A 21 -12.88 -33.93 4.53
C LYS A 21 -12.04 -32.81 3.92
N HIS A 22 -12.41 -32.34 2.74
CA HIS A 22 -12.04 -30.99 2.36
C HIS A 22 -12.66 -30.13 3.47
N GLU A 23 -11.87 -29.83 4.49
CA GLU A 23 -12.09 -28.63 5.28
C GLU A 23 -12.07 -27.53 4.23
N THR A 24 -13.27 -27.09 3.85
CA THR A 24 -13.45 -25.87 3.12
C THR A 24 -12.96 -24.82 4.09
N ASN A 25 -11.70 -24.42 3.96
CA ASN A 25 -11.20 -23.26 4.69
C ASN A 25 -12.15 -22.13 4.35
N HIS A 26 -12.96 -21.74 5.33
CA HIS A 26 -13.97 -20.73 5.13
C HIS A 26 -13.26 -19.39 5.21
N TYR A 27 -12.86 -18.90 4.05
CA TYR A 27 -12.29 -17.57 3.87
C TYR A 27 -13.40 -16.53 3.84
N ILE A 28 -13.09 -15.32 4.29
CA ILE A 28 -14.02 -14.18 4.26
C ILE A 28 -14.34 -13.79 2.81
N GLY A 29 -13.29 -13.80 1.96
CA GLY A 29 -13.35 -13.51 0.54
C GLY A 29 -13.45 -14.77 -0.33
N THR A 30 -13.71 -14.54 -1.62
CA THR A 30 -13.86 -15.62 -2.62
C THR A 30 -12.54 -16.20 -3.12
N LYS A 31 -11.45 -15.42 -3.04
CA LYS A 31 -10.08 -15.80 -3.40
C LYS A 31 -9.34 -16.23 -2.15
N SER A 32 -8.66 -17.37 -2.20
CA SER A 32 -7.87 -17.84 -1.06
C SER A 32 -6.68 -16.91 -0.76
N PRO A 33 -6.09 -16.93 0.45
CA PRO A 33 -4.97 -16.07 0.79
C PRO A 33 -3.75 -16.22 -0.12
N SER A 34 -3.51 -17.41 -0.66
CA SER A 34 -2.41 -17.72 -1.58
C SER A 34 -2.74 -17.43 -3.05
N GLU A 35 -4.00 -17.13 -3.36
CA GLU A 35 -4.41 -16.77 -4.71
C GLU A 35 -3.88 -15.39 -5.09
N LYS A 36 -3.55 -15.24 -6.38
CA LYS A 36 -3.07 -13.96 -6.92
C LYS A 36 -4.16 -12.90 -6.77
N LYS A 37 -3.76 -11.74 -6.26
CA LYS A 37 -4.61 -10.56 -6.14
C LYS A 37 -4.40 -9.65 -7.36
N ASP A 38 -5.48 -9.03 -7.83
CA ASP A 38 -5.56 -8.17 -9.01
C ASP A 38 -6.14 -6.80 -8.65
N VAL A 39 -5.95 -5.81 -9.52
CA VAL A 39 -6.49 -4.45 -9.32
C VAL A 39 -8.01 -4.50 -9.16
N GLY A 40 -8.53 -3.87 -8.10
CA GLY A 40 -9.93 -3.88 -7.70
C GLY A 40 -10.30 -4.98 -6.70
N ASP A 41 -9.38 -5.89 -6.36
CA ASP A 41 -9.63 -6.85 -5.28
C ASP A 41 -9.71 -6.17 -3.92
N ILE A 42 -10.74 -6.51 -3.15
CA ILE A 42 -10.93 -6.13 -1.76
C ILE A 42 -10.27 -7.20 -0.90
N VAL A 43 -9.23 -6.85 -0.14
CA VAL A 43 -8.46 -7.78 0.69
C VAL A 43 -9.00 -7.77 2.12
N PHE A 44 -9.18 -8.95 2.71
CA PHE A 44 -9.68 -9.13 4.08
C PHE A 44 -8.55 -9.49 5.07
N SER A 45 -8.87 -9.44 6.35
CA SER A 45 -7.97 -9.67 7.50
C SER A 45 -7.35 -11.07 7.53
N ASP A 46 -8.05 -12.08 7.02
CA ASP A 46 -7.56 -13.45 6.86
C ASP A 46 -6.63 -13.63 5.63
N GLY A 47 -6.35 -12.54 4.89
CA GLY A 47 -5.53 -12.51 3.69
C GLY A 47 -6.25 -12.92 2.41
N SER A 48 -7.50 -13.39 2.51
CA SER A 48 -8.37 -13.67 1.36
C SER A 48 -8.76 -12.38 0.65
N ALA A 49 -9.36 -12.51 -0.53
CA ALA A 49 -9.83 -11.34 -1.27
C ALA A 49 -11.10 -11.61 -2.07
N THR A 50 -11.84 -10.56 -2.43
CA THR A 50 -12.98 -10.64 -3.34
C THR A 50 -12.84 -9.58 -4.42
N PRO A 51 -12.92 -9.92 -5.72
CA PRO A 51 -12.96 -8.93 -6.79
C PRO A 51 -14.17 -8.01 -6.64
N TYR A 52 -13.94 -6.69 -6.70
CA TYR A 52 -15.04 -5.75 -6.76
C TYR A 52 -15.86 -5.89 -8.05
N THR A 53 -17.18 -5.87 -7.93
CA THR A 53 -18.13 -5.67 -9.04
C THR A 53 -19.21 -4.69 -8.60
N LYS A 54 -19.94 -4.09 -9.55
CA LYS A 54 -21.02 -3.13 -9.23
C LYS A 54 -22.18 -3.76 -8.47
N GLU A 55 -22.36 -5.07 -8.63
CA GLU A 55 -23.39 -5.88 -7.99
C GLU A 55 -22.90 -6.51 -6.67
N LEU A 56 -21.61 -6.36 -6.34
CA LEU A 56 -21.04 -6.93 -5.13
C LEU A 56 -21.68 -6.27 -3.90
N THR A 57 -22.17 -7.11 -2.99
CA THR A 57 -22.60 -6.70 -1.66
C THR A 57 -21.71 -7.39 -0.62
N LEU A 58 -21.20 -6.62 0.33
CA LEU A 58 -20.53 -7.15 1.51
C LEU A 58 -21.47 -7.06 2.71
N THR A 59 -21.49 -8.09 3.55
CA THR A 59 -22.17 -8.02 4.85
C THR A 59 -21.47 -7.01 5.75
N ASP A 60 -22.16 -6.52 6.78
CA ASP A 60 -21.53 -5.61 7.76
C ASP A 60 -20.33 -6.27 8.46
N ASP A 61 -20.38 -7.58 8.66
CA ASP A 61 -19.25 -8.32 9.23
C ASP A 61 -18.09 -8.45 8.24
N GLN A 62 -18.34 -8.66 6.94
CA GLN A 62 -17.27 -8.63 5.94
C GLN A 62 -16.61 -7.26 5.84
N LYS A 63 -17.39 -6.17 5.90
CA LYS A 63 -16.85 -4.80 5.86
C LYS A 63 -15.92 -4.52 7.04
N LYS A 64 -16.21 -5.10 8.21
CA LYS A 64 -15.34 -5.05 9.40
C LYS A 64 -14.04 -5.84 9.27
N GLU A 65 -13.81 -6.52 8.15
CA GLU A 65 -12.61 -7.31 7.95
C GLU A 65 -11.78 -6.80 6.77
N VAL A 66 -12.21 -5.73 6.09
CA VAL A 66 -11.52 -5.22 4.91
C VAL A 66 -10.24 -4.48 5.31
N LEU A 67 -9.09 -4.92 4.80
CA LEU A 67 -7.79 -4.29 5.02
C LEU A 67 -7.45 -3.25 3.96
N ALA A 68 -7.67 -3.57 2.69
CA ALA A 68 -7.20 -2.76 1.57
C ALA A 68 -7.99 -3.04 0.29
N VAL A 69 -7.85 -2.13 -0.67
CA VAL A 69 -8.20 -2.38 -2.08
C VAL A 69 -6.93 -2.39 -2.92
N ILE A 70 -6.71 -3.46 -3.69
CA ILE A 70 -5.55 -3.54 -4.59
C ILE A 70 -5.70 -2.52 -5.71
N PHE A 71 -4.71 -1.64 -5.85
CA PHE A 71 -4.69 -0.63 -6.92
C PHE A 71 -3.62 -0.91 -7.98
N TYR A 72 -2.63 -1.76 -7.69
CA TYR A 72 -1.51 -1.96 -8.59
C TYR A 72 -0.93 -3.37 -8.50
N THR A 73 -0.60 -3.94 -9.67
CA THR A 73 0.28 -5.11 -9.79
C THR A 73 1.29 -4.90 -10.90
N GLY A 74 2.59 -5.00 -10.62
CA GLY A 74 3.61 -4.72 -11.63
C GLY A 74 5.00 -4.49 -11.06
N ARG A 75 5.90 -3.93 -11.88
CA ARG A 75 7.32 -3.70 -11.51
C ARG A 75 7.76 -2.23 -11.44
N ALA A 76 6.95 -1.31 -11.96
CA ALA A 76 7.23 0.13 -11.98
C ALA A 76 7.45 0.73 -10.59
N CYS A 77 6.70 0.29 -9.58
CA CYS A 77 6.86 0.70 -8.18
C CYS A 77 7.94 -0.10 -7.41
N SER A 78 9.03 -0.53 -8.06
CA SER A 78 10.07 -1.30 -7.37
C SER A 78 11.47 -0.86 -7.77
N ASN A 79 12.25 -0.44 -6.79
CA ASN A 79 13.68 -0.13 -6.94
C ASN A 79 14.50 -1.34 -7.45
N LYS A 80 14.00 -2.56 -7.23
CA LYS A 80 14.69 -3.83 -7.56
C LYS A 80 14.06 -4.53 -8.77
N ASN A 81 13.17 -3.86 -9.51
CA ASN A 81 12.40 -4.45 -10.61
C ASN A 81 11.63 -5.72 -10.17
N LYS A 82 11.30 -5.84 -8.88
CA LYS A 82 10.50 -6.95 -8.34
C LYS A 82 9.03 -6.70 -8.72
N LYS A 83 8.29 -7.76 -8.99
CA LYS A 83 6.83 -7.65 -9.09
C LYS A 83 6.26 -7.39 -7.69
N ARG A 84 5.45 -6.35 -7.57
CA ARG A 84 4.74 -5.97 -6.33
C ARG A 84 3.25 -5.94 -6.59
N THR A 85 2.48 -6.22 -5.54
CA THR A 85 1.02 -6.07 -5.50
C THR A 85 0.72 -5.11 -4.37
N LEU A 86 0.14 -3.96 -4.69
CA LEU A 86 -0.03 -2.87 -3.74
C LEU A 86 -1.51 -2.62 -3.50
N GLY A 87 -1.88 -2.50 -2.23
CA GLY A 87 -3.21 -2.10 -1.78
C GLY A 87 -3.18 -0.78 -1.04
N VAL A 88 -4.25 0.00 -1.17
CA VAL A 88 -4.47 1.27 -0.47
C VAL A 88 -5.37 1.04 0.74
N GLY A 89 -5.07 1.74 1.84
CA GLY A 89 -5.93 1.76 3.02
C GLY A 89 -7.29 2.40 2.75
N LEU A 90 -8.28 2.09 3.59
CA LEU A 90 -9.67 2.52 3.44
C LEU A 90 -9.85 4.01 3.71
N HIS A 91 -9.02 4.57 4.60
CA HIS A 91 -9.10 5.94 5.04
C HIS A 91 -7.78 6.66 4.83
N PHE A 92 -7.87 7.90 4.35
CA PHE A 92 -6.78 8.85 4.44
C PHE A 92 -6.93 9.71 5.69
N LEU A 93 -5.83 10.37 6.08
CA LEU A 93 -5.81 11.23 7.25
C LEU A 93 -6.93 12.29 7.15
N PRO A 94 -7.86 12.39 8.11
CA PRO A 94 -9.05 13.23 7.97
C PRO A 94 -8.74 14.74 7.97
N GLN A 95 -7.58 15.13 8.49
CA GLN A 95 -7.08 16.50 8.49
C GLN A 95 -5.73 16.54 7.77
N ARG A 96 -5.37 17.67 7.18
CA ARG A 96 -4.08 17.79 6.50
C ARG A 96 -2.95 17.86 7.52
N CYS A 97 -1.75 17.40 7.15
CA CYS A 97 -0.57 17.49 8.01
C CYS A 97 0.71 17.75 7.22
N ALA A 98 1.75 18.18 7.92
CA ALA A 98 3.06 18.40 7.34
C ALA A 98 3.74 17.09 6.91
N TRP A 99 4.57 17.16 5.87
CA TRP A 99 5.50 16.07 5.54
C TRP A 99 6.51 15.88 6.69
N SER A 100 7.06 17.00 7.17
CA SER A 100 7.82 17.10 8.41
C SER A 100 7.70 18.51 8.98
N LEU A 101 7.89 18.70 10.28
CA LEU A 101 7.96 20.03 10.89
C LEU A 101 9.32 20.69 10.60
N SER A 102 9.36 22.02 10.60
CA SER A 102 10.60 22.78 10.34
C SER A 102 11.70 22.58 11.38
N SER A 103 11.34 22.04 12.55
CA SER A 103 12.23 21.67 13.64
C SER A 103 12.82 20.26 13.49
N ALA A 104 12.35 19.46 12.54
CA ALA A 104 12.90 18.13 12.29
C ALA A 104 14.28 18.23 11.63
N ASN A 105 15.20 17.35 11.98
CA ASN A 105 16.57 17.36 11.45
C ASN A 105 16.60 17.11 9.94
N GLY A 106 15.74 16.22 9.44
CA GLY A 106 15.60 15.95 7.99
C GLY A 106 14.84 17.01 7.19
N ALA A 107 14.24 18.00 7.87
CA ALA A 107 13.29 18.92 7.23
C ALA A 107 13.93 19.84 6.19
N LYS A 108 15.23 20.13 6.36
CA LYS A 108 15.99 21.04 5.47
C LYS A 108 17.17 20.36 4.79
N LEU A 109 17.24 19.03 4.79
CA LEU A 109 18.34 18.26 4.20
C LEU A 109 17.93 17.62 2.87
N CYS A 110 18.93 17.38 2.02
CA CYS A 110 18.79 16.57 0.82
C CYS A 110 19.14 15.13 1.19
N VAL A 111 18.16 14.24 1.10
CA VAL A 111 18.26 12.83 1.46
C VAL A 111 18.19 12.04 0.16
N ASP A 112 19.34 11.89 -0.49
CA ASP A 112 19.42 11.37 -1.87
C ASP A 112 18.82 9.96 -2.01
N SER A 113 18.80 9.17 -0.94
CA SER A 113 18.24 7.81 -0.90
C SER A 113 16.72 7.76 -1.11
N ILE A 114 15.99 8.85 -0.87
CA ILE A 114 14.53 8.93 -1.02
C ILE A 114 14.10 9.89 -2.15
N VAL A 115 15.06 10.33 -2.97
CA VAL A 115 14.79 11.22 -4.08
C VAL A 115 14.18 10.43 -5.24
N CYS A 116 12.98 10.82 -5.64
CA CYS A 116 12.37 10.44 -6.90
C CYS A 116 12.34 11.66 -7.83
N THR A 117 12.58 11.50 -9.11
CA THR A 117 12.41 12.58 -10.09
C THR A 117 11.25 12.25 -11.01
N ALA A 118 10.15 13.00 -10.87
CA ALA A 118 9.00 12.92 -11.76
C ALA A 118 9.22 13.86 -12.96
N LYS A 119 9.00 13.37 -14.18
CA LYS A 119 9.10 14.17 -15.42
C LYS A 119 7.92 13.92 -16.33
N ARG A 120 7.34 15.00 -16.86
CA ARG A 120 6.29 14.95 -17.89
C ARG A 120 6.85 15.37 -19.25
N LYS A 121 6.62 14.53 -20.28
CA LYS A 121 6.89 14.85 -21.68
C LYS A 121 5.65 14.52 -22.51
N GLY A 122 4.84 15.54 -22.80
CA GLY A 122 3.50 15.34 -23.37
C GLY A 122 2.64 14.52 -22.41
N LYS A 123 2.00 13.45 -22.91
CA LYS A 123 1.19 12.53 -22.09
C LYS A 123 2.02 11.50 -21.31
N ARG A 124 3.32 11.36 -21.60
CA ARG A 124 4.18 10.38 -20.95
C ARG A 124 4.75 10.96 -19.67
N ILE A 125 4.60 10.23 -18.57
CA ILE A 125 5.21 10.53 -17.29
C ILE A 125 6.24 9.45 -16.98
N THR A 126 7.37 9.84 -16.40
CA THR A 126 8.46 8.94 -16.02
C THR A 126 8.96 9.29 -14.64
N PHE A 127 9.24 8.28 -13.83
CA PHE A 127 9.84 8.39 -12.51
C PHE A 127 11.25 7.78 -12.53
N LYS A 128 12.22 8.44 -11.90
CA LYS A 128 13.62 7.99 -11.82
C LYS A 128 14.20 8.27 -10.44
N GLY A 129 14.91 7.31 -9.87
CA GLY A 129 15.43 7.40 -8.50
C GLY A 129 14.72 6.35 -7.65
N ASP A 130 14.38 6.72 -6.43
CA ASP A 130 13.54 5.90 -5.57
C ASP A 130 12.07 5.91 -6.05
N VAL A 131 11.54 4.74 -6.41
CA VAL A 131 10.15 4.53 -6.86
C VAL A 131 9.37 3.59 -5.93
N ASP A 132 9.94 3.29 -4.77
CA ASP A 132 9.41 2.33 -3.81
C ASP A 132 9.47 2.94 -2.42
N GLY A 133 8.34 3.50 -1.96
CA GLY A 133 8.30 4.27 -0.73
C GLY A 133 8.35 3.42 0.54
N SER A 134 8.43 2.09 0.42
CA SER A 134 8.31 1.18 1.55
C SER A 134 9.43 1.32 2.59
N ASP A 135 10.61 1.81 2.19
CA ASP A 135 11.74 2.02 3.07
C ASP A 135 12.14 3.50 3.25
N ASN A 136 11.39 4.46 2.67
CA ASN A 136 11.79 5.86 2.67
C ASN A 136 11.98 6.47 4.07
N PHE A 137 11.11 6.13 5.03
CA PHE A 137 11.29 6.63 6.40
C PHE A 137 12.51 6.00 7.09
N VAL A 138 12.80 4.73 6.79
CA VAL A 138 13.98 4.02 7.28
C VAL A 138 15.26 4.61 6.66
N GLN A 139 15.23 4.92 5.37
CA GLN A 139 16.33 5.57 4.65
C GLN A 139 16.60 6.98 5.17
N LEU A 140 15.56 7.73 5.52
CA LEU A 140 15.68 9.01 6.21
C LEU A 140 16.38 8.84 7.56
N ALA A 141 15.95 7.89 8.39
CA ALA A 141 16.57 7.61 9.68
C ALA A 141 18.06 7.25 9.52
N PHE A 142 18.40 6.37 8.58
CA PHE A 142 19.80 6.01 8.30
C PHE A 142 20.62 7.22 7.87
N PHE A 143 20.11 8.04 6.95
CA PHE A 143 20.80 9.25 6.53
C PHE A 143 21.09 10.18 7.70
N LEU A 144 20.13 10.40 8.61
CA LEU A 144 20.31 11.30 9.74
C LEU A 144 21.31 10.79 10.78
N ARG A 145 21.47 9.47 10.94
CA ARG A 145 22.49 8.88 11.83
C ARG A 145 23.90 9.14 11.35
N ASP A 146 24.10 9.11 10.04
CA ASP A 146 25.42 9.21 9.41
C ASP A 146 25.75 10.63 8.93
N SER A 147 24.84 11.59 9.11
CA SER A 147 25.01 12.96 8.61
C SER A 147 25.59 13.92 9.65
N ASP A 148 26.74 14.51 9.33
CA ASP A 148 27.33 15.63 10.09
C ASP A 148 26.56 16.96 9.94
N ALA A 149 25.51 17.00 9.10
CA ALA A 149 24.74 18.22 8.81
C ALA A 149 23.60 18.49 9.83
N CYS A 150 23.39 17.61 10.81
CA CYS A 150 22.35 17.73 11.82
C CYS A 150 22.80 17.15 13.16
N SER A 151 21.91 17.19 14.17
CA SER A 151 22.21 16.66 15.51
C SER A 151 21.92 15.16 15.66
N GLY A 152 21.76 14.43 14.55
CA GLY A 152 21.47 13.00 14.52
C GLY A 152 20.01 12.66 14.17
N ASP A 153 19.67 11.37 14.27
CA ASP A 153 18.36 10.81 13.97
C ASP A 153 17.30 11.19 15.02
N ASP A 154 16.30 11.95 14.60
CA ASP A 154 15.13 12.34 15.36
C ASP A 154 13.83 11.70 14.84
N THR A 155 13.90 10.70 13.94
CA THR A 155 12.71 10.05 13.35
C THR A 155 11.85 9.32 14.39
N SER A 156 12.43 8.95 15.54
CA SER A 156 11.69 8.38 16.67
C SER A 156 10.76 9.40 17.35
N LEU A 157 10.99 10.70 17.15
CA LEU A 157 10.12 11.78 17.62
C LEU A 157 8.99 11.99 16.59
N SER A 158 8.05 11.05 16.56
CA SER A 158 6.98 10.99 15.55
C SER A 158 6.23 12.31 15.28
N ALA A 159 6.04 13.15 16.30
CA ALA A 159 5.43 14.48 16.15
C ALA A 159 6.16 15.41 15.16
N LEU A 160 7.45 15.17 14.89
CA LEU A 160 8.24 15.91 13.92
C LEU A 160 7.99 15.48 12.47
N TYR A 161 7.39 14.31 12.25
CA TYR A 161 7.17 13.70 10.92
C TYR A 161 5.71 13.23 10.75
N PRO A 162 4.71 14.15 10.82
CA PRO A 162 3.32 13.73 10.99
C PRO A 162 2.75 12.92 9.81
N ALA A 163 3.22 13.14 8.58
CA ALA A 163 2.80 12.30 7.44
C ALA A 163 3.28 10.84 7.58
N PHE A 164 4.53 10.64 7.99
CA PHE A 164 5.09 9.31 8.24
C PHE A 164 4.53 8.67 9.50
N ASP A 165 4.23 9.48 10.53
CA ASP A 165 3.60 9.03 11.76
C ASP A 165 2.20 8.46 11.49
N TYR A 166 1.38 9.18 10.71
CA TYR A 166 0.07 8.68 10.31
C TYR A 166 0.18 7.34 9.58
N ALA A 167 1.15 7.21 8.67
CA ALA A 167 1.34 5.97 7.93
C ALA A 167 1.72 4.77 8.82
N GLN A 168 2.61 4.97 9.79
CA GLN A 168 3.05 3.93 10.72
C GLN A 168 2.00 3.56 11.77
N LYS A 169 1.12 4.50 12.13
CA LYS A 169 0.03 4.28 13.09
C LYS A 169 -1.29 3.92 12.41
N TYR A 170 -1.30 3.79 11.09
CA TYR A 170 -2.51 3.42 10.39
C TYR A 170 -2.91 2.00 10.78
N GLU A 171 -4.13 1.86 11.27
CA GLU A 171 -4.69 0.57 11.67
C GLU A 171 -5.92 0.27 10.82
N ALA A 172 -5.91 -0.89 10.17
CA ALA A 172 -7.10 -1.51 9.60
C ALA A 172 -7.36 -2.81 10.36
N PHE A 173 -8.38 -2.82 11.22
CA PHE A 173 -8.84 -4.01 11.96
C PHE A 173 -7.73 -4.75 12.72
N SER A 174 -6.94 -4.02 13.51
CA SER A 174 -5.77 -4.52 14.26
C SER A 174 -4.57 -4.96 13.39
N PHE A 175 -4.64 -4.76 12.07
CA PHE A 175 -3.48 -4.87 11.19
C PHE A 175 -2.79 -3.50 11.10
N SER A 176 -1.76 -3.33 11.92
CA SER A 176 -0.95 -2.11 12.00
C SER A 176 0.37 -2.20 11.23
N GLU A 177 0.75 -3.37 10.75
CA GLU A 177 2.07 -3.59 10.17
C GLU A 177 2.15 -3.31 8.66
N GLY A 178 3.29 -2.80 8.21
CA GLY A 178 3.63 -2.72 6.78
C GLY A 178 2.92 -1.62 5.99
N TRP A 179 2.17 -0.73 6.65
CA TRP A 179 1.65 0.49 6.05
C TRP A 179 2.74 1.56 5.93
N TYR A 180 2.77 2.26 4.80
CA TYR A 180 3.74 3.33 4.56
C TYR A 180 3.15 4.44 3.69
N LEU A 181 3.81 5.59 3.75
CA LEU A 181 3.55 6.75 2.89
C LEU A 181 4.09 6.43 1.48
N PRO A 182 3.25 6.38 0.42
CA PRO A 182 3.69 6.00 -0.92
C PRO A 182 4.75 6.95 -1.48
N SER A 183 5.68 6.45 -2.28
CA SER A 183 6.50 7.26 -3.19
C SER A 183 5.62 7.97 -4.23
N ILE A 184 6.14 9.00 -4.90
CA ILE A 184 5.38 9.69 -5.95
C ILE A 184 5.04 8.77 -7.14
N ALA A 185 5.87 7.76 -7.41
CA ALA A 185 5.61 6.76 -8.44
C ALA A 185 4.41 5.86 -8.07
N GLU A 186 4.38 5.36 -6.82
CA GLU A 186 3.28 4.57 -6.31
C GLU A 186 1.97 5.36 -6.22
N LEU A 187 2.06 6.60 -5.75
CA LEU A 187 0.91 7.50 -5.64
C LEU A 187 0.32 7.82 -7.02
N TYR A 188 1.17 7.94 -8.03
CA TYR A 188 0.72 8.13 -9.41
C TYR A 188 0.04 6.88 -9.99
N GLU A 189 0.54 5.68 -9.69
CA GLU A 189 -0.14 4.43 -10.07
C GLU A 189 -1.50 4.29 -9.38
N LEU A 190 -1.62 4.71 -8.12
CA LEU A 190 -2.92 4.80 -7.44
C LEU A 190 -3.86 5.77 -8.16
N PHE A 191 -3.39 6.97 -8.52
CA PHE A 191 -4.19 7.92 -9.30
C PHE A 191 -4.64 7.32 -10.65
N ALA A 192 -3.75 6.63 -11.37
CA ALA A 192 -4.04 6.03 -12.67
C ALA A 192 -5.17 4.96 -12.60
N HIS A 193 -5.32 4.31 -11.44
CA HIS A 193 -6.35 3.29 -11.19
C HIS A 193 -7.48 3.78 -10.28
N LYS A 194 -7.53 5.09 -9.95
CA LYS A 194 -8.41 5.63 -8.91
C LYS A 194 -9.88 5.29 -9.10
N SER A 195 -10.37 5.30 -10.34
CA SER A 195 -11.80 5.09 -10.61
C SER A 195 -12.24 3.67 -10.22
N SER A 196 -11.44 2.66 -10.54
CA SER A 196 -11.75 1.26 -10.16
C SER A 196 -11.59 1.01 -8.67
N VAL A 197 -10.69 1.75 -8.01
CA VAL A 197 -10.36 1.59 -6.60
C VAL A 197 -11.36 2.33 -5.71
N GLU A 198 -11.78 3.53 -6.10
CA GLU A 198 -12.68 4.37 -5.31
C GLU A 198 -14.07 3.75 -5.14
N ASP A 199 -14.62 3.13 -6.18
CA ASP A 199 -15.91 2.42 -6.11
C ASP A 199 -15.85 1.27 -5.09
N ALA A 200 -14.75 0.51 -5.07
CA ALA A 200 -14.53 -0.57 -4.10
C ALA A 200 -14.31 -0.03 -2.68
N LEU A 201 -13.54 1.06 -2.53
CA LEU A 201 -13.33 1.72 -1.24
C LEU A 201 -14.64 2.19 -0.63
N LEU A 202 -15.50 2.84 -1.41
CA LEU A 202 -16.80 3.35 -0.96
C LEU A 202 -17.74 2.20 -0.56
N LEU A 203 -17.75 1.07 -1.29
CA LEU A 203 -18.49 -0.13 -0.88
C LEU A 203 -18.07 -0.63 0.50
N CYS A 204 -16.76 -0.57 0.79
CA CYS A 204 -16.17 -0.98 2.06
C CYS A 204 -16.32 0.04 3.19
N GLY A 205 -16.96 1.19 2.95
CA GLY A 205 -17.09 2.27 3.94
C GLY A 205 -15.85 3.16 4.06
N GLY A 206 -14.92 3.06 3.12
CA GLY A 206 -13.75 3.92 2.99
C GLY A 206 -14.09 5.34 2.53
N THR A 207 -13.06 6.14 2.26
CA THR A 207 -13.20 7.56 1.93
C THR A 207 -12.82 7.85 0.47
N SER A 208 -13.64 8.64 -0.24
CA SER A 208 -13.35 9.10 -1.61
C SER A 208 -12.14 10.03 -1.63
N PHE A 209 -11.22 9.78 -2.57
CA PHE A 209 -10.04 10.63 -2.76
C PHE A 209 -10.47 12.07 -3.07
N ALA A 210 -11.56 12.24 -3.82
CA ALA A 210 -12.11 13.52 -4.23
C ALA A 210 -11.04 14.49 -4.78
N ASP A 211 -11.27 15.79 -4.63
CA ASP A 211 -10.43 16.86 -5.15
C ASP A 211 -9.27 17.22 -4.21
N LYS A 212 -8.47 16.21 -3.80
CA LYS A 212 -7.41 16.36 -2.77
C LYS A 212 -6.00 16.25 -3.35
N TRP A 213 -5.07 16.85 -2.61
CA TRP A 213 -3.63 16.67 -2.76
C TRP A 213 -3.12 15.73 -1.67
N PHE A 214 -2.31 14.75 -2.07
CA PHE A 214 -1.75 13.76 -1.17
C PHE A 214 -0.23 13.85 -1.15
N TRP A 215 0.35 13.87 0.05
CA TRP A 215 1.80 13.74 0.21
C TRP A 215 2.30 12.40 -0.35
N SER A 216 3.49 12.44 -0.93
CA SER A 216 4.32 11.26 -1.14
C SER A 216 5.51 11.26 -0.16
N SER A 217 6.14 10.10 0.03
CA SER A 217 7.40 9.98 0.78
C SER A 217 8.61 10.43 -0.03
N SER A 218 8.45 10.73 -1.32
CA SER A 218 9.55 11.09 -2.21
C SER A 218 9.97 12.55 -2.04
N GLN A 219 11.26 12.76 -1.82
CA GLN A 219 11.85 14.08 -1.93
C GLN A 219 12.06 14.46 -3.40
N CYS A 220 11.89 15.75 -3.75
CA CYS A 220 12.26 16.24 -5.07
C CYS A 220 13.74 16.66 -5.15
N SER A 221 14.36 16.48 -6.31
CA SER A 221 15.78 16.82 -6.51
C SER A 221 16.08 18.30 -6.69
N SER A 222 15.05 19.14 -6.91
CA SER A 222 15.20 20.58 -7.15
C SER A 222 15.43 21.40 -5.87
N SER A 223 14.98 20.91 -4.71
CA SER A 223 15.01 21.63 -3.45
C SER A 223 15.04 20.70 -2.24
N ARG A 224 15.99 20.94 -1.33
CA ARG A 224 16.10 20.25 -0.04
C ARG A 224 14.90 20.50 0.90
N LEU A 225 14.13 21.55 0.65
CA LEU A 225 12.96 21.94 1.46
C LEU A 225 11.66 21.28 0.98
N ASN A 226 11.65 20.65 -0.19
CA ASN A 226 10.42 20.24 -0.83
C ASN A 226 10.31 18.72 -0.94
N ALA A 227 9.08 18.22 -0.89
CA ALA A 227 8.68 16.86 -1.22
C ALA A 227 7.60 16.89 -2.30
N TYR A 228 7.30 15.75 -2.93
CA TYR A 228 6.18 15.71 -3.88
C TYR A 228 4.85 15.49 -3.18
N ASP A 229 3.84 16.23 -3.63
CA ASP A 229 2.43 15.89 -3.47
C ASP A 229 1.81 15.57 -4.86
N LEU A 230 0.67 14.90 -4.87
CA LEU A 230 -0.08 14.59 -6.09
C LEU A 230 -1.54 15.00 -5.96
N ASN A 231 -2.04 15.72 -6.96
CA ASN A 231 -3.43 16.10 -7.12
C ASN A 231 -4.24 14.95 -7.74
N PHE A 232 -5.26 14.48 -7.02
CA PHE A 232 -6.10 13.37 -7.47
C PHE A 232 -7.22 13.77 -8.45
N ILE A 233 -7.36 15.05 -8.80
CA ILE A 233 -8.24 15.54 -9.88
C ILE A 233 -7.60 15.27 -11.24
N ALA A 234 -6.38 15.77 -11.43
CA ALA A 234 -5.73 15.86 -12.74
C ALA A 234 -4.47 14.98 -12.89
N GLY A 235 -3.94 14.43 -11.79
CA GLY A 235 -2.69 13.67 -11.81
C GLY A 235 -1.45 14.55 -11.95
N ASP A 236 -1.58 15.82 -11.56
CA ASP A 236 -0.48 16.78 -11.48
C ASP A 236 0.21 16.70 -10.12
N TRP A 237 1.51 16.92 -10.09
CA TRP A 237 2.30 16.96 -8.85
C TRP A 237 2.92 18.34 -8.65
N ASN A 238 3.10 18.74 -7.39
CA ASN A 238 3.96 19.87 -7.05
C ASN A 238 5.21 19.40 -6.32
N GLU A 239 6.22 20.25 -6.35
CA GLU A 239 7.37 20.18 -5.45
C GLU A 239 7.09 21.14 -4.31
N ASN A 240 6.40 20.67 -3.28
CA ASN A 240 5.81 21.52 -2.27
C ASN A 240 6.65 21.53 -0.98
N ASN A 241 6.60 22.63 -0.22
CA ASN A 241 7.39 22.78 0.98
C ASN A 241 6.97 21.75 2.04
N LYS A 242 7.92 21.02 2.63
CA LYS A 242 7.67 19.95 3.62
C LYS A 242 6.84 20.38 4.83
N PHE A 243 6.78 21.69 5.12
CA PHE A 243 6.05 22.24 6.27
C PHE A 243 4.57 22.54 5.95
N TYR A 244 4.14 22.45 4.69
CA TYR A 244 2.74 22.63 4.32
C TYR A 244 1.91 21.42 4.64
N GLU A 245 0.62 21.65 4.82
CA GLU A 245 -0.32 20.61 5.21
C GLU A 245 -1.03 20.04 3.99
N GLU A 246 -0.86 18.74 3.75
CA GLU A 246 -1.62 17.99 2.73
C GLU A 246 -2.20 16.71 3.32
N TYR A 247 -3.05 16.02 2.55
CA TYR A 247 -3.63 14.75 2.97
C TYR A 247 -2.61 13.61 2.87
N VAL A 248 -2.87 12.53 3.59
CA VAL A 248 -2.03 11.32 3.54
C VAL A 248 -2.89 10.09 3.32
N CYS A 249 -2.65 9.39 2.24
CA CYS A 249 -3.10 8.01 2.06
C CYS A 249 -1.95 7.05 2.40
N VAL A 250 -2.30 5.83 2.77
CA VAL A 250 -1.33 4.78 3.09
C VAL A 250 -1.47 3.62 2.14
N ILE A 251 -0.36 2.96 1.85
CA ILE A 251 -0.33 1.75 1.03
C ILE A 251 0.49 0.65 1.70
N ARG A 252 0.31 -0.57 1.21
CA ARG A 252 1.01 -1.77 1.67
C ARG A 252 1.19 -2.77 0.53
N GLU A 253 2.23 -3.60 0.61
CA GLU A 253 2.46 -4.75 -0.28
C GLU A 253 1.77 -6.03 0.21
N PHE A 254 1.20 -6.81 -0.72
CA PHE A 254 0.45 -8.07 -0.50
C PHE A 254 0.98 -9.25 -1.31
#